data_AF-A0A395SYX5-F1
#
_entry.id   AF-A0A395SYX5-F1
#
_cell.length_a   1.000
_cell.length_b   1.000
_cell.length_c   1.000
_cell.angle_alpha   90.00
_cell.angle_beta   90.00
_cell.angle_gamma   90.00
#
_symmetry.space_group_name_H-M   'P 1'
#
loop_
_entity.id
_entity.type
_entity.pdbx_description
1 polymer ?
#
loop_
_entity_poly.entity_id
_entity_poly.type
_entity_poly.pdbx_seq_one_letter_code
_entity_poly.pdbx_strand_id
1 'polypeptide(L)'
;MEQSTSLGQSEVSRSELFGNDAKSDAIAQTPSEVQNISSKSPLYHSTSTEQPTNMGAQTAAKKKGTASTIKKSGKRSNNMGGPRAAKKAKSVQSGSTSGEAPESAGSELEESDHGPYCICRGADDHRWMIFCENCEDWYHGECIDLNKEIGESLIERFICPLCTTDDRKTIYKKACSLSGCRKSARLTEEEPSVFCSNEHSQIWWERMVAKLPKGKGKGKGGNNDQLTQEEFMALLESGLSGFDENGLWQLVKKPFLGEKKTTNGSGKEGENDDEMHLSEEEKEFLKNAAAARFQLAEETVLCHRMLTLLEFAHERRQAAINAGRFKEDICGYDQRLDTVSARDPFDAFAKSPEGEAIFKASRLDDPLGEGDEVRGMCDRKRCKIHGGWYKMLSSGLKHHIRELATQAEEVVEEERVMRQAAKERWNRKQSENNSVEVL
;
A
#
# COMPACT_ATOMS: atom_id res chain seq x y z
N MET A 1 -7.42 -83.00 2.43
CA MET A 1 -6.38 -81.98 2.29
C MET A 1 -7.08 -80.78 1.69
N GLU A 2 -7.68 -79.92 2.54
CA GLU A 2 -7.03 -78.73 3.13
C GLU A 2 -7.00 -77.57 2.12
N GLN A 3 -7.31 -76.30 2.44
CA GLN A 3 -8.09 -75.64 3.52
C GLN A 3 -8.63 -74.35 2.88
N SER A 4 -9.85 -73.89 3.19
CA SER A 4 -10.34 -72.55 2.79
C SER A 4 -11.56 -72.13 3.62
N THR A 5 -11.33 -71.47 4.76
CA THR A 5 -12.36 -70.81 5.58
C THR A 5 -12.21 -69.30 5.52
N SER A 6 -13.33 -68.59 5.68
CA SER A 6 -13.47 -67.16 5.42
C SER A 6 -13.34 -66.29 6.68
N LEU A 7 -13.47 -64.98 6.46
CA LEU A 7 -13.82 -63.89 7.39
C LEU A 7 -12.71 -63.28 8.26
N GLY A 8 -12.46 -61.99 8.00
CA GLY A 8 -12.93 -60.96 8.94
C GLY A 8 -11.89 -59.99 9.51
N GLN A 9 -12.25 -58.69 9.48
CA GLN A 9 -11.83 -57.66 10.45
C GLN A 9 -10.30 -57.31 10.45
N SER A 10 -9.82 -56.23 11.09
CA SER A 10 -10.30 -54.84 11.25
C SER A 10 -9.13 -53.99 11.80
N GLU A 11 -9.29 -52.67 11.80
CA GLU A 11 -8.68 -51.70 12.75
C GLU A 11 -7.15 -51.43 12.86
N VAL A 12 -6.82 -50.14 12.62
CA VAL A 12 -6.09 -49.17 13.49
C VAL A 12 -4.61 -49.44 13.93
N SER A 13 -3.86 -48.33 14.08
CA SER A 13 -2.54 -48.16 14.79
C SER A 13 -1.26 -48.36 13.95
N ARG A 14 -0.09 -47.73 14.17
CA ARG A 14 0.42 -46.59 15.00
C ARG A 14 1.96 -46.52 14.78
N SER A 15 2.75 -45.43 14.87
CA SER A 15 2.59 -43.98 15.16
C SER A 15 3.70 -43.15 14.50
N GLU A 16 3.37 -41.89 14.18
CA GLU A 16 4.08 -40.65 14.57
C GLU A 16 5.54 -40.72 15.07
N LEU A 17 6.38 -39.84 14.50
CA LEU A 17 7.55 -39.10 15.00
C LEU A 17 8.04 -38.30 13.77
N PHE A 18 8.21 -36.98 13.73
CA PHE A 18 8.60 -36.02 14.76
C PHE A 18 7.76 -34.74 14.72
N GLY A 19 7.65 -34.07 15.88
CA GLY A 19 6.92 -32.81 16.01
C GLY A 19 7.80 -31.56 15.90
N ASN A 20 7.12 -30.49 15.48
CA ASN A 20 7.36 -29.06 15.74
C ASN A 20 8.52 -28.67 16.68
N ASP A 21 9.34 -27.71 16.23
CA ASP A 21 9.86 -26.64 17.08
C ASP A 21 9.56 -25.29 16.43
N ALA A 22 8.71 -24.49 17.07
CA ALA A 22 8.39 -23.13 16.65
C ALA A 22 9.25 -22.14 17.44
N LYS A 23 9.75 -21.10 16.76
CA LYS A 23 10.27 -19.90 17.43
C LYS A 23 9.61 -18.64 16.89
N SER A 24 8.52 -18.28 17.55
CA SER A 24 7.84 -17.00 17.42
C SER A 24 8.40 -16.02 18.45
N ASP A 25 9.14 -15.00 18.02
CA ASP A 25 9.43 -13.84 18.86
C ASP A 25 8.37 -12.75 18.61
N ALA A 26 7.38 -12.71 19.49
CA ALA A 26 6.39 -11.64 19.55
C ALA A 26 6.79 -10.63 20.63
N ILE A 27 7.18 -9.42 20.23
CA ILE A 27 7.35 -8.29 21.14
C ILE A 27 6.12 -7.40 21.03
N ALA A 28 5.39 -7.26 22.14
CA ALA A 28 4.23 -6.40 22.22
C ALA A 28 4.62 -4.91 22.26
N GLN A 29 3.87 -4.09 21.54
CA GLN A 29 3.72 -2.66 21.84
C GLN A 29 2.41 -2.12 21.25
N THR A 30 1.61 -1.51 22.11
CA THR A 30 0.31 -0.87 21.81
C THR A 30 0.50 0.52 21.17
N PRO A 31 -0.51 1.05 20.46
CA PRO A 31 -0.31 2.14 19.51
C PRO A 31 -0.34 3.53 20.15
N SER A 32 0.51 4.43 19.64
CA SER A 32 0.46 5.87 19.89
C SER A 32 0.67 6.69 18.61
N GLU A 33 -0.07 7.80 18.56
CA GLU A 33 0.10 9.00 17.73
C GLU A 33 -0.10 8.96 16.20
N VAL A 34 -1.05 9.82 15.80
CA VAL A 34 -1.46 10.14 14.43
C VAL A 34 -0.38 10.98 13.74
N GLN A 35 0.31 10.41 12.74
CA GLN A 35 1.28 11.16 11.95
C GLN A 35 0.64 12.01 10.84
N ASN A 36 0.29 13.23 11.24
CA ASN A 36 0.38 14.48 10.47
C ASN A 36 0.72 14.36 8.96
N ILE A 37 -0.30 14.39 8.11
CA ILE A 37 -0.14 14.36 6.65
C ILE A 37 0.22 15.76 6.13
N SER A 38 1.51 16.02 5.93
CA SER A 38 2.05 17.29 5.43
C SER A 38 1.45 17.67 4.07
N SER A 39 0.48 18.60 4.09
CA SER A 39 -0.17 19.13 2.89
C SER A 39 0.49 20.45 2.49
N LYS A 40 1.18 20.45 1.35
CA LYS A 40 1.85 21.63 0.77
C LYS A 40 0.83 22.70 0.39
N SER A 41 1.03 23.92 0.88
CA SER A 41 0.18 25.08 0.55
C SER A 41 0.27 25.46 -0.94
N PRO A 42 -0.87 25.66 -1.63
CA PRO A 42 -0.93 26.48 -2.82
C PRO A 42 -0.96 27.97 -2.44
N LEU A 43 -0.13 28.79 -3.10
CA LEU A 43 -0.16 30.24 -2.96
C LEU A 43 -1.39 30.80 -3.68
N TYR A 44 -2.18 31.64 -3.00
CA TYR A 44 -3.27 32.38 -3.62
C TYR A 44 -2.74 33.67 -4.27
N HIS A 45 -2.77 33.72 -5.60
CA HIS A 45 -2.78 34.98 -6.34
C HIS A 45 -4.21 35.29 -6.80
N SER A 46 -4.67 36.51 -6.51
CA SER A 46 -5.97 37.02 -6.94
C SER A 46 -5.85 37.83 -8.23
N THR A 47 -6.69 37.56 -9.24
CA THR A 47 -7.22 38.60 -10.14
C THR A 47 -8.45 38.17 -10.95
N SER A 48 -9.42 39.10 -10.99
CA SER A 48 -10.53 39.34 -11.93
C SER A 48 -11.26 38.22 -12.69
N THR A 49 -12.57 38.23 -12.47
CA THR A 49 -13.67 37.80 -13.35
C THR A 49 -13.69 38.52 -14.70
N GLU A 50 -13.93 37.79 -15.80
CA GLU A 50 -14.81 38.21 -16.92
C GLU A 50 -15.52 36.98 -17.52
N GLN A 51 -16.64 37.21 -18.23
CA GLN A 51 -17.56 36.19 -18.76
C GLN A 51 -17.33 35.88 -20.26
N PRO A 52 -17.88 34.76 -20.80
CA PRO A 52 -17.29 34.12 -21.97
C PRO A 52 -17.82 34.64 -23.32
N THR A 53 -16.95 34.56 -24.33
CA THR A 53 -17.34 34.58 -25.76
C THR A 53 -16.94 33.27 -26.44
N ASN A 54 -17.55 33.00 -27.60
CA ASN A 54 -17.67 31.68 -28.20
C ASN A 54 -16.72 31.49 -29.40
N MET A 55 -16.63 30.24 -29.89
CA MET A 55 -16.07 29.75 -31.17
C MET A 55 -14.64 29.18 -31.20
N GLY A 56 -14.50 28.08 -31.97
CA GLY A 56 -13.40 27.95 -32.93
C GLY A 56 -12.38 26.83 -32.67
N ALA A 57 -12.51 25.72 -33.40
CA ALA A 57 -11.42 24.75 -33.55
C ALA A 57 -10.41 25.21 -34.62
N GLN A 58 -9.10 24.94 -34.42
CA GLN A 58 -8.26 24.15 -35.36
C GLN A 58 -6.72 24.23 -35.09
N THR A 59 -6.08 23.04 -35.13
CA THR A 59 -4.75 22.70 -35.70
C THR A 59 -3.40 23.30 -35.22
N ALA A 60 -2.51 22.37 -34.82
CA ALA A 60 -1.15 22.12 -35.35
C ALA A 60 0.08 23.04 -35.07
N ALA A 61 0.91 22.59 -34.11
CA ALA A 61 2.34 22.26 -34.23
C ALA A 61 3.35 23.16 -35.02
N LYS A 62 4.44 23.60 -34.34
CA LYS A 62 5.82 23.03 -34.49
C LYS A 62 6.89 23.66 -33.55
N LYS A 63 8.00 22.93 -33.37
CA LYS A 63 9.18 23.26 -32.53
C LYS A 63 10.29 23.99 -33.32
N LYS A 64 11.13 24.79 -32.64
CA LYS A 64 12.63 24.78 -32.64
C LYS A 64 13.17 26.05 -31.94
N GLY A 65 13.98 25.93 -30.88
CA GLY A 65 15.46 26.08 -30.93
C GLY A 65 15.87 27.30 -30.08
N THR A 66 17.06 27.48 -29.52
CA THR A 66 18.31 26.67 -29.43
C THR A 66 19.11 27.17 -28.20
N ALA A 67 19.95 26.34 -27.58
CA ALA A 67 20.73 26.70 -26.38
C ALA A 67 22.16 27.17 -26.69
N SER A 68 22.79 27.95 -25.78
CA SER A 68 24.26 27.95 -25.57
C SER A 68 24.76 28.62 -24.27
N THR A 69 25.33 27.79 -23.40
CA THR A 69 26.62 27.92 -22.65
C THR A 69 26.97 29.10 -21.70
N ILE A 70 26.95 28.79 -20.39
CA ILE A 70 28.08 28.80 -19.41
C ILE A 70 29.06 30.02 -19.36
N LYS A 71 29.14 30.73 -18.20
CA LYS A 71 30.32 30.72 -17.28
C LYS A 71 30.16 31.51 -15.95
N LYS A 72 30.84 30.96 -14.92
CA LYS A 72 31.22 31.45 -13.57
C LYS A 72 31.97 32.82 -13.62
N SER A 73 32.22 33.59 -12.54
CA SER A 73 32.26 33.32 -11.08
C SER A 73 32.46 34.58 -10.20
N GLY A 74 32.01 34.50 -8.92
CA GLY A 74 32.74 34.98 -7.72
C GLY A 74 32.38 36.37 -7.15
N LYS A 75 32.77 36.76 -5.92
CA LYS A 75 33.08 36.00 -4.67
C LYS A 75 33.36 37.02 -3.53
N ARG A 76 32.68 36.91 -2.36
CA ARG A 76 33.04 37.51 -1.04
C ARG A 76 33.01 39.07 -0.94
N SER A 77 32.94 39.72 0.23
CA SER A 77 32.61 39.35 1.64
C SER A 77 32.57 40.60 2.54
N ASN A 78 32.33 40.40 3.86
CA ASN A 78 32.65 41.26 5.02
C ASN A 78 31.56 42.30 5.42
N ASN A 79 30.96 42.19 6.62
CA ASN A 79 31.47 42.48 7.99
C ASN A 79 31.35 43.99 8.34
N MET A 80 31.06 44.45 9.56
CA MET A 80 30.69 43.79 10.85
C MET A 80 30.21 44.88 11.85
N GLY A 81 29.50 44.48 12.93
CA GLY A 81 29.19 45.32 14.11
C GLY A 81 28.05 46.34 13.91
N GLY A 82 27.05 46.51 14.78
CA GLY A 82 26.88 46.05 16.18
C GLY A 82 27.56 46.97 17.20
N PRO A 83 27.23 46.91 18.52
CA PRO A 83 26.19 46.09 19.17
C PRO A 83 25.46 46.78 20.37
N ARG A 84 24.66 45.99 21.15
CA ARG A 84 24.25 46.20 22.57
C ARG A 84 23.22 47.33 22.86
N ALA A 85 22.41 47.28 23.93
CA ALA A 85 21.98 46.24 24.89
C ALA A 85 20.75 46.81 25.66
N ALA A 86 19.58 46.15 25.74
CA ALA A 86 19.17 45.04 26.61
C ALA A 86 18.62 45.44 28.01
N LYS A 87 17.64 44.66 28.51
CA LYS A 87 17.00 44.64 29.87
C LYS A 87 15.87 45.66 30.11
N LYS A 88 14.80 45.37 30.88
CA LYS A 88 14.12 44.11 31.32
C LYS A 88 12.87 44.47 32.16
N ALA A 89 11.72 43.82 31.91
CA ALA A 89 10.66 43.43 32.88
C ALA A 89 9.94 44.57 33.70
N LYS A 90 8.77 44.39 34.34
CA LYS A 90 7.96 43.20 34.70
C LYS A 90 6.53 43.61 35.18
N SER A 91 5.53 42.71 35.09
CA SER A 91 4.34 42.54 35.99
C SER A 91 3.38 43.73 36.21
N VAL A 92 2.13 43.80 35.72
CA VAL A 92 0.93 42.92 35.89
C VAL A 92 0.24 43.00 37.27
N GLN A 93 -1.01 43.55 37.29
CA GLN A 93 -2.26 43.13 37.99
C GLN A 93 -3.23 44.35 38.07
N SER A 94 -4.36 44.43 37.34
CA SER A 94 -5.66 43.71 37.43
C SER A 94 -6.65 44.22 38.50
N GLY A 95 -7.80 44.79 38.09
CA GLY A 95 -8.92 45.09 39.00
C GLY A 95 -10.00 46.01 38.40
N SER A 96 -11.22 45.49 38.19
CA SER A 96 -12.37 46.15 37.56
C SER A 96 -13.42 46.68 38.56
N THR A 97 -14.12 47.79 38.27
CA THR A 97 -15.60 47.87 38.05
C THR A 97 -16.20 49.30 38.05
N SER A 98 -16.96 49.62 37.00
CA SER A 98 -18.27 50.35 36.97
C SER A 98 -18.45 51.80 37.51
N GLY A 99 -18.97 52.69 36.64
CA GLY A 99 -20.08 53.61 37.02
C GLY A 99 -20.01 55.11 36.65
N GLU A 100 -20.67 55.50 35.54
CA GLU A 100 -21.29 56.81 35.22
C GLU A 100 -20.46 58.13 35.17
N ALA A 101 -20.84 59.01 34.22
CA ALA A 101 -20.26 60.33 33.96
C ALA A 101 -21.13 61.47 34.56
N PRO A 102 -20.60 62.71 34.73
CA PRO A 102 -20.66 63.67 33.63
C PRO A 102 -19.45 64.65 33.51
N GLU A 103 -19.58 65.64 32.63
CA GLU A 103 -18.54 66.44 31.97
C GLU A 103 -17.93 67.59 32.79
N SER A 104 -16.62 67.83 32.67
CA SER A 104 -16.00 69.17 32.47
C SER A 104 -14.46 69.06 32.29
N ALA A 105 -13.86 69.99 31.53
CA ALA A 105 -12.43 69.95 31.18
C ALA A 105 -11.51 70.45 32.30
N GLY A 106 -10.43 69.71 32.60
CA GLY A 106 -9.50 70.08 33.67
C GLY A 106 -8.26 69.19 33.85
N SER A 107 -7.60 68.81 32.74
CA SER A 107 -6.19 68.33 32.68
C SER A 107 -5.56 67.70 33.94
N GLU A 108 -5.88 66.44 34.26
CA GLU A 108 -5.04 65.60 35.11
C GLU A 108 -4.75 64.26 34.42
N LEU A 109 -3.46 64.06 34.16
CA LEU A 109 -2.76 62.88 33.65
C LEU A 109 -3.49 61.53 33.86
N GLU A 110 -4.26 61.05 32.88
CA GLU A 110 -4.37 59.60 32.70
C GLU A 110 -3.02 59.10 32.19
N GLU A 111 -2.39 58.24 32.99
CA GLU A 111 -1.16 57.55 32.66
C GLU A 111 -1.46 56.49 31.58
N SER A 112 -1.61 56.97 30.35
CA SER A 112 -2.06 56.14 29.24
C SER A 112 -0.98 55.10 28.91
N ASP A 113 -1.24 53.84 29.22
CA ASP A 113 -0.42 52.66 28.86
C ASP A 113 -0.51 52.35 27.34
N HIS A 114 -0.52 53.41 26.53
CA HIS A 114 -0.50 53.40 25.08
C HIS A 114 0.95 53.34 24.59
N GLY A 115 1.65 52.28 24.98
CA GLY A 115 3.01 52.00 24.51
C GLY A 115 3.08 51.91 22.98
N PRO A 116 4.27 52.10 22.37
CA PRO A 116 4.44 52.05 20.92
C PRO A 116 4.42 50.60 20.40
N TYR A 117 3.22 50.03 20.32
CA TYR A 117 2.94 48.69 19.79
C TYR A 117 3.09 48.63 18.27
N CYS A 118 3.09 47.39 17.76
CA CYS A 118 3.07 47.07 16.34
C CYS A 118 4.32 47.55 15.57
N ILE A 119 4.42 47.17 14.29
CA ILE A 119 5.48 47.68 13.40
C ILE A 119 5.36 49.19 13.14
N CYS A 120 4.16 49.77 13.30
CA CYS A 120 3.92 51.20 13.11
C CYS A 120 4.36 52.07 14.30
N ARG A 121 4.65 51.46 15.47
CA ARG A 121 4.96 52.18 16.73
C ARG A 121 3.86 53.16 17.16
N GLY A 122 2.61 52.83 16.83
CA GLY A 122 1.43 53.56 17.27
C GLY A 122 0.91 53.07 18.61
N ALA A 123 0.04 53.87 19.23
CA ALA A 123 -0.80 53.46 20.35
C ALA A 123 -1.78 52.34 19.94
N ASP A 124 -2.37 51.67 20.94
CA ASP A 124 -3.64 50.95 20.75
C ASP A 124 -4.74 51.99 20.48
N ASP A 125 -5.23 52.03 19.23
CA ASP A 125 -6.29 52.91 18.77
C ASP A 125 -7.65 52.21 18.66
N HIS A 126 -7.83 51.13 19.42
CA HIS A 126 -9.01 50.27 19.45
C HIS A 126 -9.34 49.55 18.14
N ARG A 127 -8.45 49.60 17.13
CA ARG A 127 -8.51 48.68 15.99
C ARG A 127 -8.21 47.26 16.45
N TRP A 128 -8.63 46.27 15.66
CA TRP A 128 -8.37 44.87 15.99
C TRP A 128 -6.87 44.56 15.96
N MET A 129 -6.33 44.06 17.08
CA MET A 129 -4.93 43.68 17.24
C MET A 129 -4.78 42.19 17.56
N ILE A 130 -3.60 41.63 17.25
CA ILE A 130 -3.23 40.25 17.59
C ILE A 130 -1.85 40.21 18.26
N PHE A 131 -1.71 39.36 19.28
CA PHE A 131 -0.50 39.19 20.09
C PHE A 131 0.48 38.20 19.45
N CYS A 132 1.75 38.56 19.35
CA CYS A 132 2.82 37.68 18.85
C CYS A 132 3.49 36.90 19.98
N GLU A 133 3.43 35.57 19.93
CA GLU A 133 3.99 34.70 20.98
C GLU A 133 5.53 34.72 21.09
N ASN A 134 6.25 35.25 20.10
CA ASN A 134 7.72 35.23 20.08
C ASN A 134 8.38 36.52 20.58
N CYS A 135 7.77 37.68 20.31
CA CYS A 135 8.29 38.97 20.77
C CYS A 135 7.41 39.65 21.83
N GLU A 136 6.29 39.02 22.20
CA GLU A 136 5.36 39.49 23.23
C GLU A 136 4.82 40.91 22.95
N ASP A 137 4.67 41.26 21.66
CA ASP A 137 4.21 42.56 21.14
C ASP A 137 2.87 42.40 20.39
N TRP A 138 2.06 43.45 20.36
CA TRP A 138 0.73 43.49 19.74
C TRP A 138 0.77 44.13 18.35
N TYR A 139 0.00 43.60 17.41
CA TYR A 139 -0.01 44.04 16.01
C TYR A 139 -1.42 44.35 15.53
N HIS A 140 -1.69 45.59 15.11
CA HIS A 140 -2.90 45.96 14.37
C HIS A 140 -3.03 45.08 13.11
N GLY A 141 -4.18 44.43 12.89
CA GLY A 141 -4.39 43.55 11.74
C GLY A 141 -4.12 44.23 10.38
N GLU A 142 -4.55 45.48 10.25
CA GLU A 142 -4.30 46.32 9.06
C GLU A 142 -2.80 46.55 8.77
N CYS A 143 -1.95 46.59 9.80
CA CYS A 143 -0.50 46.78 9.63
C CYS A 143 0.24 45.49 9.23
N ILE A 144 -0.44 44.34 9.23
CA ILE A 144 0.12 43.02 8.91
C ILE A 144 -0.72 42.27 7.86
N ASP A 145 -1.57 42.99 7.12
CA ASP A 145 -2.50 42.46 6.10
C ASP A 145 -3.41 41.31 6.59
N LEU A 146 -3.80 41.35 7.87
CA LEU A 146 -4.59 40.29 8.53
C LEU A 146 -6.01 40.75 8.87
N ASN A 147 -6.99 40.12 8.23
CA ASN A 147 -8.40 40.35 8.52
C ASN A 147 -8.80 39.79 9.89
N LYS A 148 -9.56 40.59 10.66
CA LYS A 148 -10.14 40.22 11.98
C LYS A 148 -10.75 38.81 11.99
N GLU A 149 -11.61 38.50 11.02
CA GLU A 149 -12.26 37.18 10.90
C GLU A 149 -11.27 36.00 10.89
N ILE A 150 -10.16 36.15 10.16
CA ILE A 150 -9.14 35.11 10.00
C ILE A 150 -8.32 35.01 11.29
N GLY A 151 -7.96 36.16 11.88
CA GLY A 151 -7.22 36.20 13.14
C GLY A 151 -7.97 35.59 14.32
N GLU A 152 -9.27 35.87 14.45
CA GLU A 152 -10.08 35.35 15.56
C GLU A 152 -10.50 33.88 15.38
N SER A 153 -10.77 33.44 14.14
CA SER A 153 -11.35 32.11 13.91
C SER A 153 -10.39 31.06 13.34
N LEU A 154 -9.32 31.45 12.64
CA LEU A 154 -8.38 30.53 12.00
C LEU A 154 -6.98 30.54 12.60
N ILE A 155 -6.53 31.61 13.24
CA ILE A 155 -5.21 31.58 13.88
C ILE A 155 -5.30 30.81 15.20
N GLU A 156 -4.36 29.89 15.39
CA GLU A 156 -4.16 29.19 16.65
C GLU A 156 -3.01 29.83 17.43
N ARG A 157 -1.90 30.12 16.75
CA ARG A 157 -0.68 30.71 17.34
C ARG A 157 -0.08 31.71 16.37
N PHE A 158 0.01 32.99 16.76
CA PHE A 158 0.49 34.07 15.88
C PHE A 158 1.98 34.35 16.06
N ILE A 159 2.69 34.41 14.94
CA ILE A 159 4.08 34.86 14.83
C ILE A 159 4.12 36.03 13.85
N CYS A 160 4.56 37.20 14.32
CA CYS A 160 4.59 38.41 13.50
C CYS A 160 5.64 38.33 12.36
N PRO A 161 5.52 39.12 11.29
CA PRO A 161 6.43 39.07 10.14
C PRO A 161 7.92 39.23 10.51
N LEU A 162 8.24 39.98 11.57
CA LEU A 162 9.61 40.17 12.06
C LEU A 162 10.17 38.95 12.83
N CYS A 163 9.30 38.10 13.36
CA CYS A 163 9.66 36.89 14.10
C CYS A 163 9.55 35.61 13.26
N THR A 164 8.95 35.68 12.08
CA THR A 164 8.79 34.54 11.18
C THR A 164 10.15 34.06 10.66
N THR A 165 10.48 32.81 10.97
CA THR A 165 11.70 32.11 10.53
C THR A 165 11.33 30.72 10.01
N ASP A 166 12.28 29.94 9.49
CA ASP A 166 11.95 28.62 8.96
C ASP A 166 11.31 27.67 10.00
N ASP A 167 11.78 27.73 11.24
CA ASP A 167 11.29 26.93 12.37
C ASP A 167 10.13 27.58 13.17
N ARG A 168 9.76 28.83 12.88
CA ARG A 168 8.73 29.59 13.63
C ARG A 168 7.82 30.35 12.68
N LYS A 169 6.59 29.85 12.53
CA LYS A 169 5.57 30.36 11.60
C LYS A 169 4.21 30.36 12.30
N THR A 170 3.31 31.27 11.92
CA THR A 170 1.93 31.31 12.40
C THR A 170 1.23 29.98 12.10
N ILE A 171 0.60 29.40 13.12
CA ILE A 171 -0.17 28.15 13.01
C ILE A 171 -1.65 28.49 12.80
N TYR A 172 -2.24 27.87 11.78
CA TYR A 172 -3.62 28.08 11.39
C TYR A 172 -4.44 26.79 11.55
N LYS A 173 -5.62 26.91 12.16
CA LYS A 173 -6.67 25.90 12.18
C LYS A 173 -7.20 25.68 10.76
N LYS A 174 -7.59 24.44 10.46
CA LYS A 174 -8.17 24.08 9.15
C LYS A 174 -9.50 24.82 8.95
N ALA A 175 -9.63 25.64 7.91
CA ALA A 175 -10.87 26.34 7.58
C ALA A 175 -12.00 25.40 7.10
N CYS A 176 -13.25 25.77 7.41
CA CYS A 176 -14.46 25.07 6.97
C CYS A 176 -14.46 24.75 5.46
N SER A 177 -14.82 23.51 5.09
CA SER A 177 -14.84 23.08 3.68
C SER A 177 -15.95 23.70 2.82
N LEU A 178 -16.88 24.50 3.40
CA LEU A 178 -17.85 25.24 2.61
C LEU A 178 -17.18 26.46 1.96
N SER A 179 -17.22 26.52 0.63
CA SER A 179 -16.66 27.61 -0.18
C SER A 179 -17.15 28.98 0.30
N GLY A 180 -16.22 29.85 0.72
CA GLY A 180 -16.51 31.19 1.22
C GLY A 180 -16.67 31.29 2.75
N CYS A 181 -16.73 30.17 3.48
CA CYS A 181 -16.69 30.20 4.94
C CYS A 181 -15.24 30.34 5.43
N ARG A 182 -15.01 31.29 6.35
CA ARG A 182 -13.71 31.53 6.99
C ARG A 182 -13.60 31.01 8.42
N LYS A 183 -14.65 30.38 8.98
CA LYS A 183 -14.62 29.80 10.33
C LYS A 183 -13.76 28.52 10.34
N SER A 184 -13.18 28.17 11.49
CA SER A 184 -12.49 26.90 11.70
C SER A 184 -13.42 25.69 11.56
N ALA A 185 -12.86 24.57 11.09
CA ALA A 185 -13.51 23.27 11.08
C ALA A 185 -13.40 22.61 12.46
N ARG A 186 -14.44 21.87 12.86
CA ARG A 186 -14.58 21.24 14.17
C ARG A 186 -13.88 19.88 14.21
N LEU A 187 -12.57 19.86 13.94
CA LEU A 187 -11.80 18.62 13.81
C LEU A 187 -11.49 17.92 15.15
N THR A 188 -11.60 18.65 16.26
CA THR A 188 -11.23 18.20 17.61
C THR A 188 -12.40 18.24 18.60
N GLU A 189 -13.64 18.36 18.11
CA GLU A 189 -14.86 18.33 18.93
C GLU A 189 -15.42 16.90 19.00
N GLU A 190 -16.40 16.67 19.88
CA GLU A 190 -17.05 15.35 20.09
C GLU A 190 -17.66 14.78 18.80
N GLU A 191 -18.18 15.65 17.93
CA GLU A 191 -18.59 15.33 16.56
C GLU A 191 -17.56 15.88 15.54
N PRO A 192 -16.49 15.14 15.22
CA PRO A 192 -15.43 15.64 14.35
C PRO A 192 -15.93 15.91 12.93
N SER A 193 -15.82 17.17 12.48
CA SER A 193 -16.36 17.63 11.21
C SER A 193 -15.41 18.56 10.47
N VAL A 194 -15.31 18.39 9.14
CA VAL A 194 -14.56 19.30 8.27
C VAL A 194 -15.30 20.64 8.02
N PHE A 195 -16.44 20.84 8.71
CA PHE A 195 -17.27 22.04 8.66
C PHE A 195 -17.39 22.69 10.05
N CYS A 196 -17.63 24.01 10.07
CA CYS A 196 -17.83 24.77 11.31
C CYS A 196 -19.22 24.58 11.94
N SER A 197 -20.18 24.01 11.21
CA SER A 197 -21.54 23.74 11.69
C SER A 197 -22.21 22.63 10.87
N ASN A 198 -23.23 21.98 11.44
CA ASN A 198 -24.01 20.95 10.75
C ASN A 198 -24.81 21.55 9.56
N GLU A 199 -25.20 22.82 9.67
CA GLU A 199 -25.78 23.61 8.56
C GLU A 199 -24.82 23.75 7.38
N HIS A 200 -23.53 24.02 7.62
CA HIS A 200 -22.54 24.16 6.55
C HIS A 200 -22.23 22.83 5.86
N SER A 201 -22.27 21.70 6.58
CA SER A 201 -22.23 20.36 5.94
C SER A 201 -23.49 20.08 5.13
N GLN A 202 -24.68 20.48 5.62
CA GLN A 202 -25.95 20.27 4.91
C GLN A 202 -25.99 21.07 3.60
N ILE A 203 -25.66 22.37 3.63
CA ILE A 203 -25.57 23.22 2.43
C ILE A 203 -24.54 22.67 1.42
N TRP A 204 -23.42 22.12 1.91
CA TRP A 204 -22.43 21.48 1.04
C TRP A 204 -22.98 20.21 0.38
N TRP A 205 -23.69 19.37 1.13
CA TRP A 205 -24.33 18.16 0.63
C TRP A 205 -25.42 18.48 -0.39
N GLU A 206 -26.32 19.42 -0.09
CA GLU A 206 -27.36 19.89 -1.01
C GLU A 206 -26.76 20.43 -2.31
N ARG A 207 -25.67 21.21 -2.23
CA ARG A 207 -24.92 21.67 -3.41
C ARG A 207 -24.22 20.55 -4.18
N MET A 208 -23.89 19.43 -3.54
CA MET A 208 -23.32 18.27 -4.23
C MET A 208 -24.42 17.49 -4.96
N VAL A 209 -25.51 17.17 -4.26
CA VAL A 209 -26.67 16.46 -4.81
C VAL A 209 -27.33 17.27 -5.94
N ALA A 210 -27.43 18.60 -5.81
CA ALA A 210 -28.00 19.47 -6.84
C ALA A 210 -27.18 19.58 -8.14
N LYS A 211 -25.93 19.07 -8.17
CA LYS A 211 -25.16 18.93 -9.42
C LYS A 211 -25.55 17.69 -10.21
N LEU A 212 -26.22 16.72 -9.60
CA LEU A 212 -26.65 15.49 -10.27
C LEU A 212 -27.89 15.73 -11.14
N PRO A 213 -28.08 14.96 -12.23
CA PRO A 213 -29.26 15.07 -13.07
C PRO A 213 -30.57 14.78 -12.32
N LYS A 214 -31.55 15.68 -12.48
CA LYS A 214 -32.89 15.55 -11.89
C LYS A 214 -33.82 14.72 -12.78
N GLY A 215 -33.71 13.39 -12.65
CA GLY A 215 -34.67 12.42 -13.17
C GLY A 215 -34.35 11.87 -14.57
N LYS A 216 -35.00 10.73 -14.87
CA LYS A 216 -34.76 9.93 -16.08
C LYS A 216 -35.02 10.70 -17.38
N GLY A 217 -33.96 10.93 -18.15
CA GLY A 217 -34.10 11.20 -19.57
C GLY A 217 -34.75 10.01 -20.28
N LYS A 218 -36.05 10.12 -20.62
CA LYS A 218 -36.69 9.28 -21.65
C LYS A 218 -36.06 9.59 -23.01
N GLY A 219 -34.85 9.09 -23.23
CA GLY A 219 -34.02 9.44 -24.37
C GLY A 219 -33.04 8.31 -24.70
N LYS A 220 -33.47 7.43 -25.61
CA LYS A 220 -32.68 6.50 -26.43
C LYS A 220 -31.24 6.18 -25.95
N GLY A 221 -31.09 4.99 -25.36
CA GLY A 221 -29.98 4.08 -25.71
C GLY A 221 -28.56 4.65 -25.67
N GLY A 222 -28.24 5.46 -24.67
CA GLY A 222 -26.86 5.82 -24.34
C GLY A 222 -26.56 5.38 -22.91
N ASN A 223 -25.52 4.57 -22.74
CA ASN A 223 -24.96 4.27 -21.42
C ASN A 223 -24.26 5.53 -20.91
N ASN A 224 -25.04 6.50 -20.40
CA ASN A 224 -24.49 7.66 -19.75
C ASN A 224 -24.23 7.29 -18.30
N ASP A 225 -22.95 7.14 -17.94
CA ASP A 225 -22.44 6.62 -16.67
C ASP A 225 -22.66 7.59 -15.48
N GLN A 226 -23.69 8.44 -15.58
CA GLN A 226 -24.00 9.53 -14.66
C GLN A 226 -25.21 9.16 -13.81
N LEU A 227 -24.94 8.92 -12.54
CA LEU A 227 -25.92 8.66 -11.50
C LEU A 227 -26.89 9.85 -11.34
N THR A 228 -28.20 9.60 -11.46
CA THR A 228 -29.22 10.63 -11.20
C THR A 228 -29.34 10.96 -9.71
N GLN A 229 -29.96 12.09 -9.38
CA GLN A 229 -30.27 12.44 -7.99
C GLN A 229 -31.11 11.34 -7.29
N GLU A 230 -32.07 10.74 -8.00
CA GLU A 230 -32.92 9.67 -7.47
C GLU A 230 -32.11 8.39 -7.17
N GLU A 231 -31.24 7.98 -8.10
CA GLU A 231 -30.40 6.79 -7.92
C GLU A 231 -29.33 7.01 -6.84
N PHE A 232 -28.77 8.21 -6.70
CA PHE A 232 -27.84 8.53 -5.62
C PHE A 232 -28.48 8.49 -4.23
N MET A 233 -29.67 9.07 -4.08
CA MET A 233 -30.42 8.99 -2.81
C MET A 233 -30.84 7.54 -2.50
N ALA A 234 -31.32 6.81 -3.50
CA ALA A 234 -31.65 5.40 -3.35
C ALA A 234 -30.42 4.55 -2.95
N LEU A 235 -29.23 4.83 -3.49
CA LEU A 235 -27.99 4.17 -3.08
C LEU A 235 -27.64 4.46 -1.61
N LEU A 236 -27.77 5.70 -1.15
CA LEU A 236 -27.54 6.05 0.26
C LEU A 236 -28.54 5.36 1.21
N GLU A 237 -29.81 5.23 0.80
CA GLU A 237 -30.85 4.56 1.61
C GLU A 237 -30.80 3.03 1.53
N SER A 238 -30.25 2.46 0.46
CA SER A 238 -30.33 1.02 0.16
C SER A 238 -29.60 0.08 1.13
N GLY A 239 -28.75 0.61 2.01
CA GLY A 239 -27.88 -0.20 2.87
C GLY A 239 -26.91 -1.10 2.10
N LEU A 240 -26.65 -0.81 0.81
CA LEU A 240 -25.73 -1.58 -0.02
C LEU A 240 -24.27 -1.42 0.41
N SER A 241 -23.90 -0.28 1.00
CA SER A 241 -22.57 -0.02 1.53
C SER A 241 -22.55 -0.03 3.06
N GLY A 242 -21.46 -0.54 3.61
CA GLY A 242 -21.17 -0.60 5.04
C GLY A 242 -19.67 -0.58 5.27
N PHE A 243 -19.25 -0.80 6.52
CA PHE A 243 -17.84 -0.86 6.90
C PHE A 243 -17.46 -2.31 7.21
N ASP A 244 -16.26 -2.72 6.80
CA ASP A 244 -15.62 -3.94 7.31
C ASP A 244 -15.09 -3.74 8.74
N GLU A 245 -14.53 -4.79 9.33
CA GLU A 245 -13.94 -4.75 10.69
C GLU A 245 -12.77 -3.76 10.83
N ASN A 246 -12.22 -3.26 9.71
CA ASN A 246 -11.12 -2.31 9.64
C ASN A 246 -11.58 -0.87 9.33
N GLY A 247 -12.89 -0.62 9.20
CA GLY A 247 -13.44 0.69 8.83
C GLY A 247 -13.31 1.04 7.34
N LEU A 248 -13.02 0.07 6.47
CA LEU A 248 -13.03 0.24 5.01
C LEU A 248 -14.43 0.03 4.45
N TRP A 249 -14.77 0.80 3.41
CA TRP A 249 -16.06 0.67 2.73
C TRP A 249 -16.16 -0.66 1.96
N GLN A 250 -17.19 -1.46 2.27
CA GLN A 250 -17.51 -2.71 1.59
C GLN A 250 -18.99 -2.77 1.20
N LEU A 251 -19.30 -3.50 0.12
CA LEU A 251 -20.68 -3.82 -0.24
C LEU A 251 -21.25 -4.87 0.73
N VAL A 252 -22.30 -4.51 1.49
CA VAL A 252 -22.97 -5.37 2.50
C VAL A 252 -23.59 -6.61 1.86
N LYS A 253 -24.03 -6.51 0.60
CA LYS A 253 -24.50 -7.62 -0.23
C LYS A 253 -23.78 -7.56 -1.57
N LYS A 254 -23.02 -8.61 -1.91
CA LYS A 254 -22.48 -8.74 -3.28
C LYS A 254 -23.65 -8.97 -4.26
N PRO A 255 -23.64 -8.33 -5.45
CA PRO A 255 -24.67 -8.55 -6.46
C PRO A 255 -24.86 -10.04 -6.77
N PHE A 256 -26.11 -10.42 -7.03
CA PHE A 256 -26.51 -11.78 -7.42
C PHE A 256 -26.19 -12.92 -6.42
N LEU A 257 -25.69 -12.63 -5.21
CA LEU A 257 -25.78 -13.61 -4.13
C LEU A 257 -27.25 -13.90 -3.87
N GLY A 258 -27.71 -15.07 -4.33
CA GLY A 258 -29.05 -15.55 -4.03
C GLY A 258 -29.27 -15.58 -2.52
N GLU A 259 -30.49 -15.28 -2.08
CA GLU A 259 -30.84 -15.39 -0.67
C GLU A 259 -30.53 -16.81 -0.20
N LYS A 260 -29.50 -16.98 0.64
CA LYS A 260 -29.27 -18.24 1.36
C LYS A 260 -30.52 -18.48 2.20
N LYS A 261 -31.47 -19.28 1.69
CA LYS A 261 -32.63 -19.73 2.46
C LYS A 261 -32.09 -20.37 3.73
N THR A 262 -32.36 -19.74 4.85
CA THR A 262 -32.00 -20.22 6.19
C THR A 262 -32.91 -21.37 6.61
N THR A 263 -32.90 -22.46 5.83
CA THR A 263 -33.40 -23.75 6.28
C THR A 263 -32.37 -24.30 7.26
N ASN A 264 -32.68 -24.20 8.57
CA ASN A 264 -31.92 -24.84 9.63
C ASN A 264 -31.72 -26.32 9.30
N GLY A 265 -30.51 -26.67 8.90
CA GLY A 265 -30.12 -28.00 8.47
C GLY A 265 -28.61 -28.03 8.32
N SER A 266 -27.96 -28.91 9.09
CA SER A 266 -26.51 -29.11 9.08
C SER A 266 -26.07 -29.79 7.78
N GLY A 267 -26.06 -29.04 6.68
CA GLY A 267 -25.42 -29.42 5.44
C GLY A 267 -23.91 -29.22 5.57
N LYS A 268 -23.13 -30.30 5.38
CA LYS A 268 -21.72 -30.15 5.02
C LYS A 268 -21.68 -29.34 3.73
N GLU A 269 -20.95 -28.22 3.71
CA GLU A 269 -20.55 -27.56 2.47
C GLU A 269 -19.57 -28.51 1.76
N GLY A 270 -20.12 -29.45 0.99
CA GLY A 270 -19.38 -30.52 0.35
C GLY A 270 -18.85 -30.09 -1.00
N GLU A 271 -17.64 -30.54 -1.32
CA GLU A 271 -16.84 -30.19 -2.52
C GLU A 271 -17.51 -30.52 -3.87
N ASN A 272 -18.74 -31.06 -3.88
CA ASN A 272 -19.49 -31.47 -5.08
C ASN A 272 -20.42 -30.39 -5.66
N ASP A 273 -20.75 -29.32 -4.94
CA ASP A 273 -21.65 -28.26 -5.48
C ASP A 273 -20.95 -27.37 -6.52
N ASP A 274 -19.63 -27.16 -6.41
CA ASP A 274 -18.89 -26.33 -7.36
C ASP A 274 -18.77 -26.97 -8.76
N GLU A 275 -18.98 -28.28 -8.90
CA GLU A 275 -18.94 -28.99 -10.20
C GLU A 275 -20.29 -28.96 -10.95
N MET A 276 -21.40 -28.68 -10.25
CA MET A 276 -22.75 -28.72 -10.81
C MET A 276 -23.05 -27.56 -11.79
N HIS A 277 -22.20 -26.53 -11.84
CA HIS A 277 -22.48 -25.26 -12.54
C HIS A 277 -21.46 -24.92 -13.65
N LEU A 278 -20.48 -25.80 -13.84
CA LEU A 278 -19.47 -25.74 -14.90
C LEU A 278 -20.04 -26.24 -16.23
N SER A 279 -19.68 -25.60 -17.33
CA SER A 279 -19.85 -26.16 -18.67
C SER A 279 -18.86 -27.32 -18.91
N GLU A 280 -19.10 -28.14 -19.93
CA GLU A 280 -18.14 -29.21 -20.29
C GLU A 280 -16.78 -28.65 -20.71
N GLU A 281 -16.76 -27.49 -21.38
CA GLU A 281 -15.53 -26.76 -21.74
C GLU A 281 -14.76 -26.30 -20.49
N GLU A 282 -15.46 -25.82 -19.46
CA GLU A 282 -14.85 -25.40 -18.19
C GLU A 282 -14.33 -26.59 -17.36
N LYS A 283 -15.03 -27.73 -17.40
CA LYS A 283 -14.54 -28.98 -16.78
C LYS A 283 -13.27 -29.48 -17.48
N GLU A 284 -13.23 -29.44 -18.81
CA GLU A 284 -12.03 -29.79 -19.57
C GLU A 284 -10.87 -28.81 -19.29
N PHE A 285 -11.15 -27.50 -19.22
CA PHE A 285 -10.16 -26.49 -18.82
C PHE A 285 -9.58 -26.79 -17.43
N LEU A 286 -10.43 -26.97 -16.41
CA LEU A 286 -9.99 -27.23 -15.03
C LEU A 286 -9.22 -28.56 -14.91
N LYS A 287 -9.60 -29.58 -15.69
CA LYS A 287 -8.86 -30.85 -15.77
C LYS A 287 -7.47 -30.65 -16.39
N ASN A 288 -7.36 -29.86 -17.44
CA ASN A 288 -6.09 -29.55 -18.10
C ASN A 288 -5.19 -28.68 -17.21
N ALA A 289 -5.76 -27.70 -16.50
CA ALA A 289 -5.05 -26.88 -15.51
C ALA A 289 -4.53 -27.74 -14.34
N ALA A 290 -5.35 -28.64 -13.80
CA ALA A 290 -4.93 -29.58 -12.76
C ALA A 290 -3.80 -30.52 -13.23
N ALA A 291 -3.83 -30.97 -14.49
CA ALA A 291 -2.76 -31.76 -15.09
C ALA A 291 -1.46 -30.94 -15.29
N ALA A 292 -1.56 -29.69 -15.74
CA ALA A 292 -0.42 -28.78 -15.86
C ALA A 292 0.23 -28.50 -14.49
N ARG A 293 -0.58 -28.23 -13.46
CA ARG A 293 -0.13 -28.04 -12.08
C ARG A 293 0.57 -29.28 -11.51
N PHE A 294 0.12 -30.48 -11.87
CA PHE A 294 0.80 -31.73 -11.51
C PHE A 294 2.18 -31.84 -12.19
N GLN A 295 2.28 -31.52 -13.48
CA GLN A 295 3.55 -31.53 -14.22
C GLN A 295 4.55 -30.51 -13.65
N LEU A 296 4.12 -29.28 -13.37
CA LEU A 296 4.96 -28.25 -12.74
C LEU A 296 5.46 -28.67 -11.35
N ALA A 297 4.65 -29.41 -10.58
CA ALA A 297 5.06 -29.98 -9.30
C ALA A 297 6.10 -31.10 -9.46
N GLU A 298 5.94 -32.00 -10.45
CA GLU A 298 6.91 -33.05 -10.77
C GLU A 298 8.26 -32.45 -11.22
N GLU A 299 8.24 -31.45 -12.09
CA GLU A 299 9.44 -30.71 -12.51
C GLU A 299 10.11 -29.97 -11.35
N THR A 300 9.32 -29.37 -10.46
CA THR A 300 9.84 -28.72 -9.25
C THR A 300 10.56 -29.72 -8.35
N VAL A 301 9.99 -30.91 -8.14
CA VAL A 301 10.66 -31.99 -7.37
C VAL A 301 11.94 -32.45 -8.08
N LEU A 302 11.94 -32.55 -9.41
CA LEU A 302 13.12 -32.92 -10.18
C LEU A 302 14.25 -31.90 -10.01
N CYS A 303 13.93 -30.59 -10.04
CA CYS A 303 14.90 -29.52 -9.80
C CYS A 303 15.49 -29.53 -8.38
N HIS A 304 14.70 -29.92 -7.37
CA HIS A 304 15.22 -30.12 -6.02
C HIS A 304 16.17 -31.32 -5.97
N ARG A 305 15.85 -32.44 -6.62
CA ARG A 305 16.77 -33.61 -6.73
C ARG A 305 18.07 -33.24 -7.47
N MET A 306 18.00 -32.38 -8.49
CA MET A 306 19.17 -31.82 -9.18
C MET A 306 20.06 -30.99 -8.24
N LEU A 307 19.47 -30.13 -7.39
CA LEU A 307 20.21 -29.37 -6.38
C LEU A 307 20.90 -30.30 -5.37
N THR A 308 20.20 -31.33 -4.89
CA THR A 308 20.77 -32.31 -3.95
C THR A 308 21.97 -33.06 -4.55
N LEU A 309 21.93 -33.46 -5.82
CA LEU A 309 23.08 -34.08 -6.48
C LEU A 309 24.27 -33.11 -6.60
N LEU A 310 24.00 -31.83 -6.88
CA LEU A 310 25.01 -30.78 -6.95
C LEU A 310 25.66 -30.52 -5.57
N GLU A 311 24.88 -30.58 -4.50
CA GLU A 311 25.33 -30.50 -3.11
C GLU A 311 26.24 -31.69 -2.76
N PHE A 312 25.82 -32.93 -3.05
CA PHE A 312 26.67 -34.11 -2.81
C PHE A 312 28.00 -34.08 -3.59
N ALA A 313 28.01 -33.59 -4.83
CA ALA A 313 29.24 -33.40 -5.60
C ALA A 313 30.16 -32.35 -4.98
N HIS A 314 29.59 -31.28 -4.43
CA HIS A 314 30.33 -30.23 -3.73
C HIS A 314 30.90 -30.72 -2.39
N GLU A 315 30.12 -31.48 -1.61
CA GLU A 315 30.57 -32.13 -0.38
C GLU A 315 31.70 -33.13 -0.64
N ARG A 316 31.58 -33.96 -1.69
CA ARG A 316 32.65 -34.88 -2.10
C ARG A 316 33.96 -34.14 -2.43
N ARG A 317 33.87 -33.02 -3.16
CA ARG A 317 35.02 -32.15 -3.44
C ARG A 317 35.62 -31.60 -2.14
N GLN A 318 34.79 -31.15 -1.18
CA GLN A 318 35.26 -30.67 0.11
C GLN A 318 35.94 -31.78 0.93
N ALA A 319 35.38 -32.99 0.96
CA ALA A 319 35.97 -34.14 1.63
C ALA A 319 37.36 -34.48 1.05
N ALA A 320 37.52 -34.49 -0.28
CA ALA A 320 38.81 -34.71 -0.93
C ALA A 320 39.85 -33.62 -0.64
N ILE A 321 39.43 -32.36 -0.40
CA ILE A 321 40.31 -31.28 0.05
C ILE A 321 40.72 -31.49 1.51
N ASN A 322 39.77 -31.82 2.39
CA ASN A 322 40.01 -32.07 3.81
C ASN A 322 40.91 -33.30 4.04
N ALA A 323 40.80 -34.32 3.20
CA ALA A 323 41.68 -35.49 3.19
C ALA A 323 43.09 -35.21 2.59
N GLY A 324 43.37 -33.98 2.15
CA GLY A 324 44.64 -33.58 1.56
C GLY A 324 44.90 -34.14 0.15
N ARG A 325 43.95 -34.88 -0.44
CA ARG A 325 44.04 -35.42 -1.81
C ARG A 325 44.00 -34.29 -2.85
N PHE A 326 43.14 -33.30 -2.61
CA PHE A 326 42.97 -32.13 -3.49
C PHE A 326 43.43 -30.83 -2.81
N LYS A 327 43.89 -29.89 -3.63
CA LYS A 327 44.10 -28.48 -3.24
C LYS A 327 42.88 -27.66 -3.64
N GLU A 328 42.65 -26.53 -2.98
CA GLU A 328 41.54 -25.61 -3.27
C GLU A 328 41.43 -25.17 -4.74
N ASP A 329 42.57 -25.11 -5.44
CA ASP A 329 42.70 -24.81 -6.88
C ASP A 329 42.09 -25.87 -7.83
N ILE A 330 41.74 -27.06 -7.33
CA ILE A 330 41.27 -28.17 -8.17
C ILE A 330 39.77 -28.05 -8.45
N CYS A 331 39.39 -28.36 -9.69
CA CYS A 331 38.03 -28.22 -10.20
C CYS A 331 36.99 -29.02 -9.38
N GLY A 332 37.17 -30.33 -9.23
CA GLY A 332 36.27 -31.21 -8.47
C GLY A 332 34.87 -31.39 -9.06
N TYR A 333 34.64 -30.99 -10.32
CA TYR A 333 33.39 -31.26 -11.04
C TYR A 333 33.24 -32.75 -11.31
N ASP A 334 32.12 -33.35 -10.93
CA ASP A 334 31.78 -34.76 -11.20
C ASP A 334 31.04 -34.90 -12.54
N GLN A 335 31.44 -35.87 -13.37
CA GLN A 335 30.85 -36.08 -14.70
C GLN A 335 29.32 -36.34 -14.66
N ARG A 336 28.78 -36.86 -13.55
CA ARG A 336 27.32 -37.08 -13.41
C ARG A 336 26.52 -35.78 -13.39
N LEU A 337 27.17 -34.64 -13.09
CA LEU A 337 26.57 -33.32 -13.22
C LEU A 337 26.28 -32.90 -14.67
N ASP A 338 26.79 -33.62 -15.68
CA ASP A 338 26.42 -33.39 -17.09
C ASP A 338 24.92 -33.64 -17.33
N THR A 339 24.26 -34.44 -16.48
CA THR A 339 22.80 -34.59 -16.46
C THR A 339 22.09 -33.39 -15.82
N VAL A 340 22.75 -32.68 -14.91
CA VAL A 340 22.23 -31.54 -14.11
C VAL A 340 22.21 -30.26 -14.95
N SER A 341 21.37 -30.29 -15.99
CA SER A 341 20.95 -29.16 -16.84
C SER A 341 19.81 -29.54 -17.80
N ALA A 342 19.51 -30.83 -17.96
CA ALA A 342 18.49 -31.31 -18.90
C ALA A 342 17.47 -32.20 -18.18
N ARG A 343 16.17 -31.89 -18.35
CA ARG A 343 15.06 -32.54 -17.65
C ARG A 343 15.04 -34.06 -17.85
N ASP A 344 14.87 -34.51 -19.08
CA ASP A 344 14.65 -35.93 -19.38
C ASP A 344 15.91 -36.81 -19.15
N PRO A 345 17.16 -36.36 -19.48
CA PRO A 345 18.37 -37.09 -19.12
C PRO A 345 18.57 -37.24 -17.60
N PHE A 346 18.23 -36.21 -16.82
CA PHE A 346 18.31 -36.29 -15.36
C PHE A 346 17.21 -37.17 -14.75
N ASP A 347 15.99 -37.13 -15.28
CA ASP A 347 14.92 -38.04 -14.87
C ASP A 347 15.29 -39.51 -15.14
N ALA A 348 15.84 -39.80 -16.33
CA ALA A 348 16.38 -41.12 -16.65
C ALA A 348 17.52 -41.55 -15.71
N PHE A 349 18.42 -40.63 -15.33
CA PHE A 349 19.45 -40.88 -14.31
C PHE A 349 18.85 -41.12 -12.92
N ALA A 350 17.88 -40.32 -12.49
CA ALA A 350 17.24 -40.39 -11.18
C ALA A 350 16.34 -41.63 -10.98
N LYS A 351 15.95 -42.28 -12.08
CA LYS A 351 15.27 -43.59 -12.16
C LYS A 351 16.22 -44.76 -12.43
N SER A 352 17.52 -44.50 -12.66
CA SER A 352 18.53 -45.54 -12.82
C SER A 352 18.91 -46.16 -11.46
N PRO A 353 19.37 -47.43 -11.41
CA PRO A 353 19.78 -48.04 -10.16
C PRO A 353 20.98 -47.34 -9.51
N GLU A 354 21.82 -46.63 -10.28
CA GLU A 354 22.88 -45.78 -9.74
C GLU A 354 22.30 -44.55 -9.04
N GLY A 355 21.40 -43.83 -9.71
CA GLY A 355 20.74 -42.64 -9.16
C GLY A 355 19.92 -42.97 -7.91
N GLU A 356 19.14 -44.05 -7.92
CA GLU A 356 18.40 -44.52 -6.75
C GLU A 356 19.33 -44.86 -5.58
N ALA A 357 20.47 -45.52 -5.84
CA ALA A 357 21.47 -45.81 -4.80
C ALA A 357 22.07 -44.53 -4.21
N ILE A 358 22.42 -43.55 -5.04
CA ILE A 358 22.97 -42.25 -4.60
C ILE A 358 21.97 -41.49 -3.73
N PHE A 359 20.71 -41.36 -4.18
CA PHE A 359 19.68 -40.66 -3.41
C PHE A 359 19.30 -41.40 -2.12
N LYS A 360 19.33 -42.73 -2.11
CA LYS A 360 19.09 -43.55 -0.90
C LYS A 360 20.25 -43.50 0.10
N ALA A 361 21.48 -43.42 -0.38
CA ALA A 361 22.68 -43.28 0.44
C ALA A 361 22.90 -41.84 0.94
N SER A 362 22.19 -40.87 0.37
CA SER A 362 22.37 -39.43 0.59
C SER A 362 23.83 -38.96 0.42
N ARG A 363 24.56 -39.59 -0.51
CA ARG A 363 26.00 -39.34 -0.72
C ARG A 363 26.44 -39.77 -2.13
N LEU A 364 27.36 -39.01 -2.73
CA LEU A 364 27.88 -39.28 -4.07
C LEU A 364 29.19 -40.09 -4.02
N ASP A 365 29.07 -41.40 -3.98
CA ASP A 365 30.20 -42.34 -3.90
C ASP A 365 30.94 -42.61 -5.21
N ASP A 366 32.10 -43.28 -5.10
CA ASP A 366 32.93 -43.76 -6.22
C ASP A 366 32.08 -44.55 -7.23
N PRO A 367 32.02 -44.13 -8.52
CA PRO A 367 31.25 -44.81 -9.57
C PRO A 367 31.54 -46.31 -9.72
N LEU A 368 32.70 -46.80 -9.28
CA LEU A 368 33.08 -48.22 -9.37
C LEU A 368 33.06 -48.96 -8.03
N GLY A 369 32.81 -48.27 -6.91
CA GLY A 369 32.79 -48.89 -5.58
C GLY A 369 34.14 -49.42 -5.09
N GLU A 370 35.26 -49.06 -5.72
CA GLU A 370 36.62 -49.49 -5.35
C GLU A 370 37.19 -48.70 -4.16
N GLY A 371 36.48 -47.65 -3.71
CA GLY A 371 36.87 -46.79 -2.59
C GLY A 371 37.75 -45.60 -3.00
N ASP A 372 37.77 -45.26 -4.30
CA ASP A 372 38.59 -44.16 -4.81
C ASP A 372 37.86 -42.81 -4.65
N GLU A 373 38.16 -42.14 -3.53
CA GLU A 373 37.60 -40.83 -3.14
C GLU A 373 37.58 -39.79 -4.27
N VAL A 374 38.59 -39.80 -5.16
CA VAL A 374 38.76 -38.78 -6.22
C VAL A 374 38.25 -39.22 -7.61
N ARG A 375 37.83 -40.47 -7.79
CA ARG A 375 37.36 -41.00 -9.08
C ARG A 375 36.08 -40.32 -9.57
N GLY A 376 36.04 -39.99 -10.85
CA GLY A 376 34.92 -39.25 -11.47
C GLY A 376 34.97 -37.73 -11.31
N MET A 377 35.85 -37.19 -10.44
CA MET A 377 36.04 -35.76 -10.27
C MET A 377 37.13 -35.18 -11.18
N CYS A 378 36.89 -33.98 -11.71
CA CYS A 378 37.83 -33.25 -12.55
C CYS A 378 39.05 -32.75 -11.75
N ASP A 379 40.23 -33.28 -12.09
CA ASP A 379 41.54 -33.00 -11.47
C ASP A 379 42.18 -31.67 -11.90
N ARG A 380 41.68 -31.04 -12.96
CA ARG A 380 42.26 -29.85 -13.58
C ARG A 380 42.30 -28.66 -12.62
N LYS A 381 43.51 -28.16 -12.33
CA LYS A 381 43.74 -26.92 -11.59
C LYS A 381 43.19 -25.72 -12.38
N ARG A 382 42.40 -24.86 -11.71
CA ARG A 382 41.77 -23.66 -12.29
C ARG A 382 41.10 -23.93 -13.65
N CYS A 383 40.32 -25.02 -13.72
CA CYS A 383 39.61 -25.44 -14.93
C CYS A 383 38.74 -24.30 -15.50
N LYS A 384 38.88 -24.04 -16.80
CA LYS A 384 38.11 -23.01 -17.51
C LYS A 384 36.74 -23.50 -17.98
N ILE A 385 36.61 -24.80 -18.26
CA ILE A 385 35.36 -25.40 -18.77
C ILE A 385 34.30 -25.38 -17.66
N HIS A 386 34.65 -25.87 -16.47
CA HIS A 386 33.75 -25.92 -15.31
C HIS A 386 34.00 -24.73 -14.36
N GLY A 387 34.33 -23.55 -14.91
CA GLY A 387 34.68 -22.37 -14.12
C GLY A 387 33.49 -21.89 -13.27
N GLY A 388 33.55 -22.09 -11.95
CA GLY A 388 32.48 -21.70 -11.04
C GLY A 388 31.22 -22.57 -11.12
N TRP A 389 31.34 -23.82 -11.60
CA TRP A 389 30.23 -24.76 -11.84
C TRP A 389 29.17 -24.79 -10.73
N TYR A 390 29.60 -24.92 -9.47
CA TYR A 390 28.70 -25.02 -8.31
C TYR A 390 27.81 -23.79 -8.16
N LYS A 391 28.37 -22.58 -8.30
CA LYS A 391 27.61 -21.33 -8.19
C LYS A 391 26.70 -21.11 -9.39
N MET A 392 27.14 -21.46 -10.59
CA MET A 392 26.35 -21.30 -11.81
C MET A 392 25.15 -22.26 -11.82
N LEU A 393 25.37 -23.56 -11.59
CA LEU A 393 24.30 -24.57 -11.60
C LEU A 393 23.32 -24.36 -10.44
N SER A 394 23.80 -24.10 -9.22
CA SER A 394 22.90 -23.84 -8.08
C SER A 394 22.07 -22.57 -8.27
N SER A 395 22.63 -21.51 -8.86
CA SER A 395 21.88 -20.29 -9.17
C SER A 395 20.87 -20.49 -10.31
N GLY A 396 21.21 -21.30 -11.32
CA GLY A 396 20.31 -21.66 -12.41
C GLY A 396 19.09 -22.46 -11.91
N LEU A 397 19.34 -23.53 -11.16
CA LEU A 397 18.29 -24.37 -10.57
C LEU A 397 17.40 -23.57 -9.60
N LYS A 398 17.98 -22.72 -8.74
CA LYS A 398 17.21 -21.83 -7.83
C LYS A 398 16.44 -20.73 -8.57
N HIS A 399 16.80 -20.40 -9.81
CA HIS A 399 15.98 -19.54 -10.66
C HIS A 399 14.83 -20.34 -11.27
N HIS A 400 15.11 -21.53 -11.82
CA HIS A 400 14.11 -22.38 -12.44
C HIS A 400 13.02 -22.84 -11.45
N ILE A 401 13.38 -23.19 -10.21
CA ILE A 401 12.40 -23.52 -9.15
C ILE A 401 11.46 -22.34 -8.86
N ARG A 402 11.96 -21.10 -8.87
CA ARG A 402 11.12 -19.91 -8.67
C ARG A 402 10.21 -19.66 -9.87
N GLU A 403 10.71 -19.89 -11.08
CA GLU A 403 9.93 -19.80 -12.32
C GLU A 403 8.77 -20.83 -12.33
N LEU A 404 9.06 -22.09 -12.01
CA LEU A 404 8.04 -23.15 -11.89
C LEU A 404 7.01 -22.84 -10.80
N ALA A 405 7.43 -22.23 -9.68
CA ALA A 405 6.51 -21.79 -8.63
C ALA A 405 5.59 -20.65 -9.10
N THR A 406 6.11 -19.66 -9.84
CA THR A 406 5.29 -18.60 -10.45
C THR A 406 4.27 -19.16 -11.45
N GLN A 407 4.70 -20.07 -12.34
CA GLN A 407 3.80 -20.71 -13.30
C GLN A 407 2.73 -21.56 -12.61
N ALA A 408 3.06 -22.22 -11.50
CA ALA A 408 2.08 -22.98 -10.72
C ALA A 408 1.07 -22.06 -10.00
N GLU A 409 1.48 -20.87 -9.56
CA GLU A 409 0.60 -19.84 -8.98
C GLU A 409 -0.34 -19.25 -10.05
N GLU A 410 0.16 -18.96 -11.25
CA GLU A 410 -0.65 -18.51 -12.39
C GLU A 410 -1.75 -19.53 -12.75
N VAL A 411 -1.43 -20.82 -12.86
CA VAL A 411 -2.41 -21.89 -13.13
C VAL A 411 -3.46 -22.01 -12.01
N VAL A 412 -3.06 -21.84 -10.74
CA VAL A 412 -4.02 -21.83 -9.61
C VAL A 412 -4.95 -20.62 -9.65
N GLU A 413 -4.45 -19.46 -10.02
CA GLU A 413 -5.25 -18.24 -10.20
C GLU A 413 -6.23 -18.39 -11.38
N GLU A 414 -5.80 -18.97 -12.51
CA GLU A 414 -6.69 -19.30 -13.63
C GLU A 414 -7.80 -20.28 -13.21
N GLU A 415 -7.45 -21.37 -12.50
CA GLU A 415 -8.44 -22.29 -11.92
C GLU A 415 -9.46 -21.54 -11.02
N ARG A 416 -8.98 -20.61 -10.19
CA ARG A 416 -9.80 -19.83 -9.25
C ARG A 416 -10.74 -18.87 -9.98
N VAL A 417 -10.23 -18.12 -10.95
CA VAL A 417 -11.01 -17.18 -11.77
C VAL A 417 -12.09 -17.92 -12.55
N MET A 418 -11.78 -19.07 -13.14
CA MET A 418 -12.76 -19.88 -13.88
C MET A 418 -13.87 -20.42 -12.98
N ARG A 419 -13.54 -20.98 -11.81
CA ARG A 419 -14.55 -21.41 -10.81
C ARG A 419 -15.42 -20.23 -10.34
N GLN A 420 -14.83 -19.07 -10.08
CA GLN A 420 -15.56 -17.87 -9.66
C GLN A 420 -16.50 -17.36 -10.77
N ALA A 421 -16.03 -17.28 -12.02
CA ALA A 421 -16.83 -16.82 -13.17
C ALA A 421 -18.03 -17.76 -13.44
N ALA A 422 -17.82 -19.08 -13.35
CA ALA A 422 -18.90 -20.06 -13.47
C ALA A 422 -19.96 -19.90 -12.37
N LYS A 423 -19.52 -19.70 -11.11
CA LYS A 423 -20.38 -19.46 -9.96
C LYS A 423 -21.17 -18.16 -10.06
N GLU A 424 -20.54 -17.08 -10.53
CA GLU A 424 -21.20 -15.78 -10.78
C GLU A 424 -22.22 -15.87 -11.92
N ARG A 425 -21.91 -16.56 -13.02
CA ARG A 425 -22.85 -16.83 -14.11
C ARG A 425 -24.06 -17.64 -13.63
N TRP A 426 -23.85 -18.65 -12.79
CA TRP A 426 -24.95 -19.45 -12.24
C TRP A 426 -25.84 -18.61 -11.30
N ASN A 427 -25.23 -17.91 -10.34
CA ASN A 427 -25.90 -16.96 -9.44
C ASN A 427 -26.78 -15.96 -10.22
N ARG A 428 -26.20 -15.37 -11.27
CA ARG A 428 -26.90 -14.46 -12.18
C ARG A 428 -28.10 -15.15 -12.85
N LYS A 429 -27.93 -16.35 -13.40
CA LYS A 429 -29.03 -17.12 -14.03
C LYS A 429 -30.17 -17.43 -13.07
N GLN A 430 -29.88 -17.77 -11.82
CA GLN A 430 -30.92 -17.96 -10.78
C GLN A 430 -31.68 -16.66 -10.48
N SER A 431 -30.97 -15.52 -10.44
CA SER A 431 -31.58 -14.23 -10.08
C SER A 431 -32.37 -13.55 -11.21
N GLU A 432 -31.91 -13.67 -12.47
CA GLU A 432 -32.54 -13.00 -13.62
C GLU A 432 -33.68 -13.82 -14.24
N ASN A 433 -33.86 -15.09 -13.81
CA ASN A 433 -34.89 -16.03 -14.29
C ASN A 433 -35.01 -16.10 -15.83
N ASN A 434 -33.88 -15.95 -16.52
CA ASN A 434 -33.82 -15.71 -17.96
C ASN A 434 -33.47 -17.01 -18.71
N SER A 435 -34.30 -17.39 -19.69
CA SER A 435 -34.13 -18.59 -20.51
C SER A 435 -33.97 -18.23 -21.98
N VAL A 436 -32.92 -18.76 -22.61
CA VAL A 436 -32.72 -18.66 -24.06
C VAL A 436 -33.15 -19.98 -24.69
N GLU A 437 -34.25 -19.96 -25.45
CA GLU A 437 -34.54 -21.02 -26.42
C GLU A 437 -33.75 -20.74 -27.70
N VAL A 438 -33.01 -21.75 -28.18
CA VAL A 438 -32.41 -21.73 -29.51
C VAL A 438 -33.40 -22.40 -30.45
N LEU A 439 -33.95 -21.63 -31.40
CA LEU A 439 -34.93 -22.07 -32.41
C LEU A 439 -34.26 -22.78 -33.59
#